data_AF-A0A1I2K8S6-F1
#
_entry.id   AF-A0A1I2K8S6-F1
#
_cell.length_a   1.000
_cell.length_b   1.000
_cell.length_c   1.000
_cell.angle_alpha   90.00
_cell.angle_beta   90.00
_cell.angle_gamma   90.00
#
_symmetry.space_group_name_H-M   'P 1'
#
loop_
_entity.id
_entity.type
_entity.pdbx_description
1 polymer ?
#
loop_
_entity_poly.entity_id
_entity_poly.type
_entity_poly.pdbx_seq_one_letter_code
_entity_poly.pdbx_strand_id
1 'polypeptide(L)' 'MLVCEATDDLFYSTAEESDPRKLHRHLTAPKTLLSFTEEEGGDAHCHPGALRLAVARIFDWLDDTI' A
#
# COMPACT_ATOMS: atom_id res chain seq x y z
N MET A 1 10.13 4.27 -5.70
CA MET A 1 9.43 4.61 -4.44
C MET A 1 8.22 3.72 -4.29
N LEU A 2 8.08 3.09 -3.13
CA LEU A 2 6.96 2.22 -2.82
C LEU A 2 5.88 2.99 -2.07
N VAL A 3 4.61 2.82 -2.49
CA VAL A 3 3.42 3.28 -1.77
C VAL A 3 2.58 2.05 -1.43
N CYS A 4 2.19 1.90 -0.18
CA CYS A 4 1.29 0.85 0.29
C CYS A 4 -0.09 1.44 0.60
N GLU A 5 -1.12 0.84 0.06
CA GLU A 5 -2.52 1.17 0.29
C GLU A 5 -3.19 0.03 1.06
N ALA A 6 -3.98 0.38 2.08
CA ALA A 6 -4.93 -0.52 2.71
C ALA A 6 -6.34 -0.15 2.19
N THR A 7 -7.08 -1.11 1.65
CA THR A 7 -8.34 -0.79 0.93
C THR A 7 -9.49 -0.35 1.83
N ASP A 8 -9.44 -0.66 3.13
CA ASP A 8 -10.41 -0.23 4.15
C ASP A 8 -9.73 0.66 5.22
N ASP A 9 -8.76 1.49 4.79
CA ASP A 9 -8.09 2.44 5.68
C ASP A 9 -9.04 3.54 6.13
N LEU A 10 -9.37 3.59 7.42
CA LEU A 10 -10.28 4.59 7.99
C LEU A 10 -9.68 6.00 8.15
N PHE A 11 -8.36 6.17 7.97
CA PHE A 11 -7.65 7.42 8.21
C PHE A 11 -7.27 8.13 6.91
N TYR A 12 -7.00 7.37 5.86
CA TYR A 12 -6.49 7.87 4.59
C TYR A 12 -7.40 7.53 3.39
N SER A 13 -8.64 7.14 3.64
CA SER A 13 -9.66 6.98 2.61
C SER A 13 -10.49 8.26 2.43
N THR A 14 -10.84 8.56 1.17
CA THR A 14 -11.84 9.59 0.83
C THR A 14 -12.87 8.99 -0.12
N ALA A 15 -14.03 9.65 -0.27
CA ALA A 15 -15.12 9.18 -1.12
C ALA A 15 -14.79 9.11 -2.62
N GLU A 16 -13.73 9.79 -3.07
CA GLU A 16 -13.34 9.83 -4.49
C GLU A 16 -12.08 9.00 -4.78
N GLU A 17 -11.00 9.21 -4.03
CA GLU A 17 -9.70 8.53 -4.21
C GLU A 17 -8.96 8.49 -2.86
N SER A 18 -8.35 7.35 -2.51
CA SER A 18 -7.55 7.23 -1.29
C SER A 18 -6.30 8.14 -1.37
N ASP A 19 -5.85 8.68 -0.23
CA ASP A 19 -4.64 9.51 -0.18
C ASP A 19 -3.38 8.77 -0.70
N PRO A 20 -3.18 7.46 -0.44
CA PRO A 20 -2.10 6.69 -1.06
C PRO A 20 -2.15 6.67 -2.59
N ARG A 21 -3.33 6.50 -3.20
CA ARG A 21 -3.49 6.54 -4.67
C ARG A 21 -3.24 7.95 -5.23
N LYS A 22 -3.78 8.96 -4.55
CA LYS A 22 -3.55 10.36 -4.90
C LYS A 22 -2.06 10.69 -4.86
N LEU A 23 -1.36 10.32 -3.78
CA LEU A 23 0.09 10.46 -3.68
C LEU A 23 0.78 9.74 -4.84
N HIS A 24 0.53 8.44 -5.00
CA HIS A 24 1.11 7.60 -6.05
C HIS A 24 0.96 8.26 -7.43
N ARG A 25 -0.22 8.77 -7.77
CA ARG A 25 -0.47 9.48 -9.04
C ARG A 25 0.46 10.68 -9.24
N HIS A 26 0.72 11.48 -8.21
CA HIS A 26 1.52 12.72 -8.29
C HIS A 26 3.04 12.50 -8.24
N LEU A 27 3.51 11.30 -7.87
CA LEU A 27 4.93 10.99 -7.88
C LEU A 27 5.51 11.02 -9.30
N THR A 28 6.65 11.68 -9.47
CA THR A 28 7.35 11.82 -10.76
C THR A 28 8.54 10.86 -10.91
N ALA A 29 9.05 10.30 -9.81
CA ALA A 29 10.08 9.26 -9.82
C ALA A 29 9.47 7.87 -10.13
N PRO A 30 10.29 6.85 -10.50
CA PRO A 30 9.82 5.47 -10.60
C PRO A 30 9.10 5.04 -9.33
N LYS A 31 7.91 4.47 -9.50
CA LYS A 31 6.94 4.26 -8.42
C LYS A 31 6.21 2.93 -8.57
N THR A 32 5.88 2.35 -7.42
CA THR A 32 5.13 1.10 -7.29
C THR A 32 4.02 1.33 -6.27
N LEU A 33 2.82 0.85 -6.56
CA LEU A 33 1.69 0.79 -5.64
C LEU A 33 1.43 -0.66 -5.25
N LEU A 34 1.40 -0.96 -3.96
CA LEU A 34 0.89 -2.22 -3.42
C LEU A 34 -0.44 -1.94 -2.71
N SER A 35 -1.49 -2.65 -3.10
CA SER A 35 -2.78 -2.59 -2.42
C SER A 35 -2.99 -3.87 -1.62
N PHE A 36 -3.37 -3.72 -0.36
CA PHE A 36 -3.71 -4.82 0.55
C PHE A 36 -5.21 -4.84 0.77
N THR A 37 -5.80 -6.02 0.56
CA THR A 37 -7.27 -6.20 0.53
C THR A 37 -7.77 -6.99 1.73
N GLU A 38 -9.10 -7.02 1.90
CA GLU A 38 -9.78 -7.80 2.95
C GLU A 38 -9.51 -9.30 2.78
N GLU A 39 -9.47 -9.80 1.53
CA GLU A 39 -9.14 -11.20 1.23
C GLU A 39 -7.75 -11.61 1.76
N GLU A 40 -6.82 -10.65 1.78
CA GLU A 40 -5.48 -10.84 2.32
C GLU A 40 -5.40 -10.54 3.83
N GLY A 41 -6.47 -10.01 4.44
CA GLY A 41 -6.52 -9.51 5.81
C GLY A 41 -5.68 -8.25 6.05
N GLY A 42 -5.30 -7.54 4.98
CA GLY A 42 -4.37 -6.41 5.02
C GLY A 42 -4.99 -5.05 4.74
N ASP A 43 -6.30 -5.00 4.58
CA ASP A 43 -7.13 -3.84 4.27
C ASP A 43 -7.20 -2.76 5.36
N ALA A 44 -6.96 -3.13 6.62
CA ALA A 44 -6.93 -2.17 7.72
C ALA A 44 -5.65 -1.33 7.72
N HIS A 45 -5.72 -0.14 8.33
CA HIS A 45 -4.60 0.79 8.46
C HIS A 45 -3.33 0.12 9.01
N CYS A 46 -2.21 0.29 8.31
CA CYS A 46 -0.92 -0.37 8.58
C CYS A 46 -0.89 -1.91 8.43
N HIS A 47 -1.90 -2.50 7.77
CA HIS A 47 -1.96 -3.92 7.42
C HIS A 47 -1.82 -4.89 8.62
N PRO A 48 -2.43 -4.64 9.81
CA PRO A 48 -2.16 -5.39 11.03
C PRO A 48 -2.55 -6.87 10.93
N GLY A 49 -3.60 -7.20 10.17
CA GLY A 49 -4.02 -8.59 9.93
C GLY A 49 -3.12 -9.35 8.95
N ALA A 50 -2.32 -8.63 8.15
CA ALA A 50 -1.46 -9.19 7.11
C ALA A 50 0.01 -8.76 7.25
N LEU A 51 0.47 -8.37 8.45
CA LEU A 51 1.79 -7.74 8.62
C LEU A 51 2.93 -8.59 8.04
N ARG A 52 2.87 -9.91 8.17
CA ARG A 52 3.87 -10.82 7.57
C ARG A 52 3.88 -10.76 6.04
N LEU A 53 2.71 -10.74 5.41
CA LEU A 53 2.57 -10.60 3.96
C LEU A 53 3.04 -9.23 3.49
N ALA A 54 2.66 -8.18 4.22
CA ALA A 54 3.06 -6.81 3.91
C ALA A 54 4.58 -6.65 3.95
N VAL A 55 5.21 -7.13 5.01
CA VAL A 55 6.67 -7.11 5.16
C VAL A 55 7.35 -7.93 4.06
N ALA A 56 6.85 -9.13 3.73
CA ALA A 56 7.42 -9.95 2.65
C ALA A 56 7.40 -9.20 1.31
N ARG A 57 6.25 -8.66 0.89
CA ARG A 57 6.15 -7.90 -0.38
C ARG A 57 7.00 -6.63 -0.41
N ILE A 58 7.17 -5.96 0.73
CA ILE A 58 8.05 -4.80 0.84
C ILE A 58 9.51 -5.23 0.63
N PHE A 59 9.93 -6.34 1.22
CA PHE A 59 11.29 -6.87 1.02
C PHE A 59 11.51 -7.39 -0.39
N ASP A 60 10.55 -8.10 -0.98
CA ASP A 60 10.60 -8.52 -2.38
C ASP A 60 10.79 -7.30 -3.31
N TRP A 61 10.06 -6.21 -3.05
CA TRP A 61 10.22 -4.96 -3.80
C TRP A 61 11.61 -4.32 -3.60
N LEU A 62 12.17 -4.38 -2.38
CA LEU A 62 13.51 -3.86 -2.11
C LEU A 62 14.56 -4.67 -2.86
N ASP A 63 14.47 -6.00 -2.86
CA ASP A 63 15.39 -6.90 -3.56
C ASP A 63 15.37 -6.67 -5.09
N ASP A 64 14.21 -6.33 -5.65
CA ASP A 64 14.07 -6.01 -7.07
C ASP A 64 14.56 -4.58 -7.44
N THR A 65 14.68 -3.68 -6.47
CA THR A 65 14.89 -2.24 -6.72
C THR A 65 16.26 -1.72 -6.27
N ILE A 66 16.90 -2.33 -5.26
CA ILE A 66 18.19 -1.93 -4.68
C ILE A 66 19.29 -2.89 -5.13
#